data_AF-A0A4R0H4U7-F1
#
_entry.id   AF-A0A4R0H4U7-F1
#
_cell.length_a   1.000
_cell.length_b   1.000
_cell.length_c   1.000
_cell.angle_alpha   90.00
_cell.angle_beta   90.00
_cell.angle_gamma   90.00
#
_symmetry.space_group_name_H-M   'P 1'
#
loop_
_entity.id
_entity.type
_entity.pdbx_description
1 polymer ?
#
loop_
_entity_poly.entity_id
_entity_poly.type
_entity_poly.pdbx_seq_one_letter_code
_entity_poly.pdbx_strand_id
1 'polypeptide(L)'
;MDLEELTARLEKISVGYGEQLGFDRDPDWFLLKLQEEVGELTQAYLQLTGRARAKGATPDDIRATFHQEFADVLCQLLLFAHQHQVDLPAEVDRKWLRYEA
;
A
#
# COMPACT_ATOMS: atom_id res chain seq x y z
N MET A 1 -13.73 -9.69 6.41
CA MET A 1 -13.08 -8.44 6.81
C MET A 1 -13.49 -7.40 5.81
N ASP A 2 -14.24 -6.41 6.25
CA ASP A 2 -14.51 -5.23 5.43
C ASP A 2 -13.30 -4.28 5.46
N LEU A 3 -13.36 -3.23 4.66
CA LEU A 3 -12.25 -2.28 4.51
C LEU A 3 -11.97 -1.50 5.81
N GLU A 4 -12.97 -1.26 6.64
CA GLU A 4 -12.85 -0.55 7.91
C GLU A 4 -12.13 -1.41 8.95
N GLU A 5 -12.53 -2.68 9.08
CA GLU A 5 -11.89 -3.66 9.96
C GLU A 5 -10.41 -3.86 9.59
N LEU A 6 -10.12 -3.95 8.28
CA LEU A 6 -8.76 -4.02 7.77
C LEU A 6 -7.96 -2.77 8.17
N THR A 7 -8.49 -1.60 7.88
CA THR A 7 -7.84 -0.31 8.18
C THR A 7 -7.54 -0.15 9.66
N ALA A 8 -8.48 -0.51 10.55
CA ALA A 8 -8.27 -0.45 11.99
C ALA A 8 -7.16 -1.40 12.49
N ARG A 9 -6.98 -2.55 11.84
CA ARG A 9 -5.88 -3.47 12.15
C ARG A 9 -4.55 -2.95 11.64
N LEU A 10 -4.52 -2.40 10.43
CA LEU A 10 -3.32 -1.79 9.83
C LEU A 10 -2.84 -0.60 10.64
N GLU A 11 -3.75 0.25 11.12
CA GLU A 11 -3.39 1.43 11.91
C GLU A 11 -2.64 1.04 13.19
N LYS A 12 -3.04 -0.03 13.87
CA LYS A 12 -2.32 -0.55 15.05
C LYS A 12 -0.89 -0.98 14.71
N ILE A 13 -0.68 -1.60 13.55
CA ILE A 13 0.64 -2.02 13.07
C ILE A 13 1.47 -0.78 12.72
N SER A 14 0.87 0.18 12.01
CA SER A 14 1.52 1.42 11.59
C SER A 14 1.95 2.28 12.79
N VAL A 15 1.10 2.43 13.81
CA VAL A 15 1.46 3.07 15.10
C VAL A 15 2.71 2.42 15.69
N GLY A 16 2.70 1.09 15.83
CA GLY A 16 3.83 0.36 16.40
C GLY A 16 5.11 0.53 15.60
N TYR A 17 5.02 0.64 14.27
CA TYR A 17 6.17 0.92 13.40
C TYR A 17 6.79 2.30 13.68
N GLY A 18 5.97 3.35 13.81
CA GLY A 18 6.43 4.70 14.17
C GLY A 18 7.07 4.75 15.55
N GLU A 19 6.45 4.09 16.54
CA GLU A 19 6.97 4.00 17.92
C GLU A 19 8.31 3.26 17.98
N GLN A 20 8.44 2.15 17.25
CA GLN A 20 9.66 1.34 17.22
C GLN A 20 10.84 2.07 16.57
N LEU A 21 10.58 2.87 15.52
CA LEU A 21 11.62 3.57 14.77
C LEU A 21 11.83 5.02 15.22
N GLY A 22 10.98 5.55 16.09
CA GLY A 22 11.14 6.86 16.72
C GLY A 22 10.88 8.04 15.78
N PHE A 23 9.87 7.94 14.92
CA PHE A 23 9.47 9.02 14.02
C PHE A 23 7.96 9.27 14.05
N ASP A 24 7.56 10.49 13.71
CA ASP A 24 6.16 10.89 13.64
C ASP A 24 5.55 10.48 12.29
N ARG A 25 4.41 9.80 12.33
CA ARG A 25 3.59 9.49 11.14
C ARG A 25 2.74 10.71 10.76
N ASP A 26 3.39 11.80 10.39
CA ASP A 26 2.70 13.01 9.95
C ASP A 26 2.04 12.81 8.56
N PRO A 27 1.16 13.73 8.11
CA PRO A 27 0.49 13.58 6.82
C PRO A 27 1.45 13.46 5.62
N ASP A 28 2.60 14.13 5.67
CA ASP A 28 3.60 14.08 4.60
C ASP A 28 4.24 12.69 4.54
N TRP A 29 4.52 12.08 5.69
CA TRP A 29 5.01 10.71 5.78
C TRP A 29 4.08 9.72 5.11
N PHE A 30 2.76 9.79 5.35
CA PHE A 30 1.83 8.84 4.72
C PHE A 30 1.85 8.93 3.19
N LEU A 31 1.89 10.16 2.65
CA LEU A 31 1.97 10.40 1.20
C LEU A 31 3.30 9.91 0.62
N LEU A 32 4.42 10.25 1.26
CA LEU A 32 5.75 9.84 0.80
C LEU A 32 5.93 8.33 0.88
N LYS A 33 5.45 7.69 1.94
CA LYS A 33 5.48 6.23 2.08
C LYS A 33 4.60 5.56 1.02
N LEU A 34 3.43 6.10 0.69
CA LEU A 34 2.62 5.60 -0.44
C LEU A 34 3.39 5.70 -1.77
N GLN A 35 4.13 6.80 -1.99
CA GLN A 35 4.96 6.97 -3.18
C GLN A 35 6.16 6.01 -3.21
N GLU A 36 6.71 5.66 -2.05
CA GLU A 36 7.72 4.61 -1.89
C GLU A 36 7.15 3.25 -2.31
N GLU A 37 6.01 2.82 -1.75
CA GLU A 37 5.39 1.52 -2.08
C GLU A 37 5.05 1.39 -3.58
N VAL A 38 4.56 2.47 -4.20
CA VAL A 38 4.31 2.49 -5.66
C VAL A 38 5.61 2.36 -6.45
N GLY A 39 6.71 2.92 -5.94
CA GLY A 39 8.05 2.78 -6.50
C GLY A 39 8.56 1.35 -6.40
N GLU A 40 8.37 0.69 -5.26
CA GLU A 40 8.75 -0.71 -5.03
C GLU A 40 7.92 -1.67 -5.92
N LEU A 41 6.60 -1.47 -6.01
CA LEU A 41 5.73 -2.16 -6.97
C LEU A 41 6.21 -1.99 -8.41
N THR A 42 6.59 -0.77 -8.79
CA THR A 42 7.12 -0.47 -10.13
C THR A 42 8.43 -1.23 -10.37
N GLN A 43 9.34 -1.24 -9.40
CA GLN A 43 10.60 -1.98 -9.50
C GLN A 43 10.35 -3.49 -9.65
N ALA A 44 9.48 -4.06 -8.82
CA ALA A 44 9.13 -5.48 -8.87
C ALA A 44 8.50 -5.86 -10.23
N TYR A 45 7.61 -5.01 -10.77
CA TYR A 45 7.04 -5.21 -12.10
C TYR A 45 8.11 -5.18 -13.21
N LEU A 46 9.08 -4.26 -13.13
CA LEU A 46 10.18 -4.20 -14.09
C LEU A 46 11.07 -5.45 -13.99
N GLN A 47 11.33 -5.98 -12.79
CA GLN A 47 12.06 -7.24 -12.61
C GLN A 47 11.28 -8.41 -13.19
N LEU A 48 9.98 -8.52 -12.89
CA LEU A 48 9.10 -9.58 -13.38
C LEU A 48 9.06 -9.64 -14.92
N THR A 49 9.12 -8.47 -15.56
CA THR A 49 9.07 -8.33 -17.02
C THR A 49 10.44 -8.28 -17.69
N GLY A 50 11.52 -8.56 -16.96
CA GLY A 50 12.89 -8.62 -17.51
C GLY A 50 13.50 -7.26 -17.88
N ARG A 51 12.92 -6.15 -17.41
CA ARG A 51 13.37 -4.77 -17.66
C ARG A 51 14.24 -4.19 -16.54
N ALA A 52 14.44 -4.93 -15.45
CA ALA A 52 15.34 -4.58 -14.37
C ALA A 52 16.19 -5.79 -13.96
N ARG A 53 17.34 -5.52 -13.32
CA ARG A 53 18.25 -6.57 -12.83
C ARG A 53 17.58 -7.36 -11.70
N ALA A 54 17.64 -8.69 -11.78
CA ALA A 54 17.14 -9.61 -10.76
C ALA A 54 17.96 -9.56 -9.44
N LYS A 55 19.16 -8.98 -9.45
CA LYS A 55 20.05 -8.85 -8.26
C LYS A 55 20.26 -10.16 -7.49
N GLY A 56 20.22 -11.31 -8.17
CA GLY A 56 20.38 -12.64 -7.56
C GLY A 56 19.07 -13.31 -7.13
N ALA A 57 17.93 -12.63 -7.24
CA ALA A 57 16.61 -13.22 -7.00
C ALA A 57 16.23 -14.23 -8.10
N THR A 58 15.59 -15.32 -7.69
CA THR A 58 15.01 -16.29 -8.62
C THR A 58 13.70 -15.75 -9.22
N PRO A 59 13.20 -16.36 -10.32
CA PRO A 59 11.89 -15.98 -10.87
C PRO A 59 10.74 -16.09 -9.86
N ASP A 60 10.81 -17.07 -8.94
CA ASP A 60 9.80 -17.26 -7.91
C ASP A 60 9.88 -16.18 -6.83
N ASP A 61 11.09 -15.78 -6.44
CA ASP A 61 11.30 -14.65 -5.51
C ASP A 61 10.74 -13.35 -6.09
N ILE A 62 11.04 -13.05 -7.35
CA ILE A 62 10.54 -11.85 -8.04
C ILE A 62 9.01 -11.84 -8.08
N ARG A 63 8.39 -12.99 -8.35
CA ARG A 63 6.93 -13.12 -8.35
C ARG A 63 6.35 -12.91 -6.94
N ALA A 64 6.98 -13.49 -5.93
CA ALA A 64 6.55 -13.34 -4.54
C ALA A 64 6.62 -11.89 -4.08
N THR A 65 7.75 -11.20 -4.33
CA THR A 65 7.89 -9.76 -4.06
C THR A 65 6.82 -8.97 -4.78
N PHE A 66 6.64 -9.17 -6.09
CA PHE A 66 5.60 -8.47 -6.85
C PHE A 66 4.20 -8.58 -6.26
N HIS A 67 3.84 -9.74 -5.69
CA HIS A 67 2.55 -9.89 -4.99
C HIS A 67 2.50 -9.15 -3.66
N GLN A 68 3.59 -9.11 -2.90
CA GLN A 68 3.69 -8.37 -1.63
C GLN A 68 3.53 -6.87 -1.85
N GLU A 69 4.14 -6.32 -2.89
CA GLU A 69 4.06 -4.89 -3.21
C GLU A 69 2.62 -4.40 -3.47
N PHE A 70 1.73 -5.26 -3.99
CA PHE A 70 0.30 -4.90 -4.09
C PHE A 70 -0.34 -4.73 -2.72
N ALA A 71 0.02 -5.58 -1.76
CA ALA A 71 -0.46 -5.48 -0.41
C ALA A 71 0.05 -4.20 0.25
N ASP A 72 1.32 -3.85 0.05
CA ASP A 72 1.91 -2.64 0.63
C ASP A 72 1.27 -1.36 0.06
N VAL A 73 1.12 -1.27 -1.26
CA VAL A 73 0.41 -0.15 -1.90
C VAL A 73 -1.04 -0.03 -1.40
N LEU A 74 -1.77 -1.15 -1.32
CA LEU A 74 -3.15 -1.14 -0.82
C LEU A 74 -3.20 -0.70 0.65
N CYS A 75 -2.39 -1.30 1.52
CA CYS A 75 -2.40 -1.01 2.95
C CYS A 75 -2.01 0.44 3.23
N GLN A 76 -1.00 0.96 2.55
CA GLN A 76 -0.56 2.34 2.72
C GLN A 76 -1.60 3.34 2.18
N LEU A 77 -2.32 3.00 1.10
CA LEU A 77 -3.46 3.80 0.62
C LEU A 77 -4.60 3.84 1.65
N LEU A 78 -4.93 2.72 2.29
CA LEU A 78 -5.95 2.65 3.33
C LEU A 78 -5.57 3.50 4.55
N LEU A 79 -4.32 3.42 4.98
CA LEU A 79 -3.78 4.24 6.08
C LEU A 79 -3.81 5.73 5.75
N PHE A 80 -3.42 6.11 4.53
CA PHE A 80 -3.47 7.50 4.08
C PHE A 80 -4.90 8.04 4.03
N ALA A 81 -5.85 7.26 3.49
CA ALA A 81 -7.27 7.61 3.50
C ALA A 81 -7.80 7.79 4.93
N HIS A 82 -7.43 6.89 5.85
CA HIS A 82 -7.81 6.95 7.26
C HIS A 82 -7.30 8.23 7.94
N GLN A 83 -6.05 8.61 7.71
CA GLN A 83 -5.45 9.82 8.28
C GLN A 83 -6.18 11.10 7.85
N HIS A 84 -6.78 11.09 6.66
CA HIS A 84 -7.60 12.19 6.14
C HIS A 84 -9.11 12.01 6.40
N GLN A 85 -9.50 11.01 7.20
CA GLN A 85 -10.90 10.71 7.54
C GLN A 85 -11.78 10.49 6.30
N VAL A 86 -11.19 9.90 5.24
CA VAL A 86 -11.91 9.57 4.00
C VAL A 86 -12.69 8.27 4.20
N ASP A 87 -14.00 8.33 4.00
CA ASP A 87 -14.86 7.16 3.86
C ASP A 87 -14.65 6.52 2.48
N LEU A 88 -13.56 5.77 2.36
CA LEU A 88 -13.11 5.21 1.09
C LEU A 88 -14.14 4.26 0.46
N PRO A 89 -14.83 3.36 1.20
CA PRO A 89 -15.92 2.57 0.64
C PRO A 89 -17.03 3.42 0.02
N ALA A 90 -17.53 4.44 0.72
CA ALA A 90 -18.57 5.31 0.18
C ALA A 90 -18.09 6.11 -1.04
N GLU A 91 -16.82 6.54 -1.06
CA GLU A 91 -16.25 7.22 -2.22
C GLU A 91 -16.10 6.31 -3.45
N VAL A 92 -15.78 5.02 -3.23
CA VAL A 92 -15.78 4.01 -4.31
C VAL A 92 -17.19 3.82 -4.87
N ASP A 93 -18.20 3.70 -4.01
CA ASP A 93 -19.60 3.60 -4.43
C ASP A 93 -20.03 4.81 -5.27
N ARG A 94 -19.78 6.01 -4.75
CA ARG A 94 -20.15 7.29 -5.40
C ARG A 94 -19.46 7.51 -6.73
N LYS A 95 -18.19 7.11 -6.85
CA LYS A 95 -17.36 7.44 -8.02
C LYS A 95 -17.39 6.35 -9.10
N TRP A 96 -17.24 5.09 -8.70
CA TRP A 96 -17.04 3.96 -9.62
C TRP A 96 -18.28 3.08 -9.71
N LEU A 97 -18.84 2.62 -8.58
CA LEU A 97 -19.90 1.61 -8.64
C LEU A 97 -21.24 2.19 -9.13
N ARG A 98 -21.40 3.51 -9.15
CA ARG A 98 -22.52 4.18 -9.83
C ARG A 98 -22.69 3.80 -11.32
N TYR A 99 -21.67 3.20 -11.94
CA TYR A 99 -21.67 2.76 -13.33
C TYR A 99 -21.90 1.25 -13.52
N GLU A 100 -22.18 0.49 -12.46
CA GLU A 100 -22.50 -0.96 -12.56
C GLU A 100 -23.91 -1.25 -13.11
N ALA A 101 -24.69 -0.21 -13.41
CA ALA A 101 -26.04 -0.29 -13.97
C ALA A 101 -26.06 -0.38 -15.50
#